data_AF-A0A229VY17-F1
#
_entry.id   AF-A0A229VY17-F1
#
_cell.length_a   1.000
_cell.length_b   1.000
_cell.length_c   1.000
_cell.angle_alpha   90.00
_cell.angle_beta   90.00
_cell.angle_gamma   90.00
#
_symmetry.space_group_name_H-M   'P 1'
#
loop_
_entity.id
_entity.type
_entity.pdbx_description
1 polymer ?
#
loop_
_entity_poly.entity_id
_entity_poly.type
_entity_poly.pdbx_seq_one_letter_code
_entity_poly.pdbx_strand_id
1 'polypeptide(L)'
;MTVFTDHKRIVNIELKNWDETTQNWSPDWSDDFYDVGGARNLNESDDDFNHPYGKLLEKHDFFEGEPVYEVDDIAYLIDYANDMINGVGDFDTPSPQTTLFVNDLD
;
A
#
# COMPACT_ATOMS: atom_id res chain seq x y z
N MET A 1 6.62 0.46 6.58
CA MET A 1 5.53 -0.37 6.05
C MET A 1 4.51 0.58 5.47
N THR A 2 3.81 0.19 4.40
CA THR A 2 2.78 1.06 3.83
C THR A 2 1.42 0.43 4.06
N VAL A 3 0.59 1.14 4.83
CA VAL A 3 -0.69 0.64 5.30
C VAL A 3 -1.81 1.22 4.45
N PHE A 4 -2.76 0.38 4.06
CA PHE A 4 -3.95 0.77 3.34
C PHE A 4 -5.19 0.34 4.12
N THR A 5 -6.22 1.18 4.10
CA THR A 5 -7.52 0.92 4.75
C THR A 5 -8.68 1.38 3.86
N ASP A 6 -9.73 0.57 3.80
CA ASP A 6 -11.03 0.93 3.22
C ASP A 6 -12.13 1.10 4.31
N HIS A 7 -11.69 1.25 5.58
CA HIS A 7 -12.49 1.21 6.81
C HIS A 7 -13.17 -0.12 7.13
N LYS A 8 -13.06 -1.14 6.27
CA LYS A 8 -13.58 -2.48 6.52
C LYS A 8 -12.46 -3.45 6.90
N ARG A 9 -11.28 -3.29 6.32
CA ARG A 9 -10.05 -4.05 6.64
C ARG A 9 -8.84 -3.15 6.53
N ILE A 10 -7.74 -3.59 7.14
CA ILE A 10 -6.47 -2.87 7.16
C ILE A 10 -5.40 -3.85 6.69
N VAL A 11 -4.60 -3.43 5.70
CA VAL A 11 -3.55 -4.25 5.11
C VAL A 11 -2.24 -3.50 5.06
N ASN A 12 -1.14 -4.21 5.24
CA ASN A 12 0.17 -3.77 4.78
C ASN A 12 0.37 -4.31 3.37
N ILE A 13 0.71 -3.43 2.43
CA ILE A 13 1.08 -3.80 1.07
C ILE A 13 2.54 -3.44 0.87
N GLU A 14 3.31 -4.41 0.38
CA GLU A 14 4.66 -4.16 -0.09
C GLU A 14 4.78 -4.59 -1.55
N LEU A 15 5.47 -3.77 -2.34
CA LEU A 15 5.90 -4.12 -3.68
C LEU A 15 7.41 -4.12 -3.71
N LYS A 16 7.99 -5.26 -4.05
CA LYS A 16 9.45 -5.43 -4.03
C LYS A 16 9.89 -6.19 -5.27
N ASN A 17 11.04 -5.80 -5.78
CA ASN A 17 11.69 -6.49 -6.87
C ASN A 17 12.76 -7.44 -6.32
N TRP A 18 12.77 -8.68 -6.77
CA TRP A 18 13.88 -9.58 -6.47
C TRP A 18 15.08 -9.23 -7.35
N ASP A 19 16.22 -8.90 -6.76
CA ASP A 19 17.46 -8.65 -7.47
C ASP A 19 18.37 -9.89 -7.39
N GLU A 20 18.47 -10.62 -8.50
CA GLU A 20 19.33 -11.80 -8.64
C GLU A 20 20.83 -11.49 -8.47
N THR A 21 21.25 -10.24 -8.68
CA THR A 21 22.66 -9.82 -8.59
C THR A 21 23.08 -9.68 -7.14
N THR A 22 22.23 -9.10 -6.31
CA THR A 22 22.49 -8.87 -4.88
C THR A 22 21.88 -9.95 -3.99
N GLN A 23 21.10 -10.87 -4.56
CA GLN A 23 20.34 -11.91 -3.87
C GLN A 23 19.48 -11.34 -2.75
N ASN A 24 18.85 -10.20 -3.01
CA ASN A 24 18.08 -9.47 -2.03
C ASN A 24 16.86 -8.79 -2.66
N TRP A 25 15.91 -8.41 -1.80
CA TRP A 25 14.77 -7.61 -2.20
C TRP A 25 15.16 -6.14 -2.34
N SER A 26 14.58 -5.47 -3.33
CA SER A 26 14.61 -4.01 -3.41
C SER A 26 13.95 -3.37 -2.18
N PRO A 27 14.18 -2.08 -1.96
CA PRO A 27 13.28 -1.28 -1.13
C PRO A 27 11.81 -1.47 -1.57
N ASP A 28 10.91 -1.31 -0.61
CA ASP A 28 9.48 -1.26 -0.87
C ASP A 28 9.16 0.02 -1.65
N TRP A 29 8.36 -0.11 -2.69
CA TRP A 29 7.87 1.00 -3.51
C TRP A 29 6.34 1.07 -3.53
N SER A 30 5.68 0.37 -2.61
CA SER A 30 4.23 0.49 -2.37
C SER A 30 3.79 1.91 -2.02
N ASP A 31 4.71 2.77 -1.55
CA ASP A 31 4.46 4.19 -1.28
C ASP A 31 4.03 4.92 -2.56
N ASP A 32 4.54 4.51 -3.73
CA ASP A 32 4.17 5.08 -5.04
C ASP A 32 2.71 4.78 -5.44
N PHE A 33 1.98 3.94 -4.68
CA PHE A 33 0.55 3.75 -4.88
C PHE A 33 -0.33 4.93 -4.47
N TYR A 34 0.22 5.99 -3.89
CA TYR A 34 -0.56 7.18 -3.51
C TYR A 34 -1.37 7.78 -4.68
N ASP A 35 -0.94 7.61 -5.94
CA ASP A 35 -1.63 8.13 -7.13
C ASP A 35 -2.64 7.13 -7.73
N VAL A 36 -2.74 5.92 -7.17
CA VAL A 36 -3.68 4.90 -7.64
C VAL A 36 -5.07 5.20 -7.11
N GLY A 37 -5.90 5.76 -7.98
CA GLY A 37 -7.34 5.85 -7.74
C GLY A 37 -7.77 6.83 -6.65
N GLY A 38 -6.93 7.81 -6.30
CA GLY A 38 -7.29 8.84 -5.31
C GLY A 38 -7.06 8.42 -3.86
N ALA A 39 -6.05 7.58 -3.61
CA ALA A 39 -5.62 7.24 -2.25
C ALA A 39 -5.35 8.52 -1.44
N ARG A 40 -5.99 8.63 -0.28
CA ARG A 40 -5.86 9.79 0.60
C ARG A 40 -4.83 9.50 1.67
N ASN A 41 -3.76 10.29 1.70
CA ASN A 41 -2.76 10.22 2.76
C ASN A 41 -3.38 10.67 4.10
N LEU A 42 -3.43 9.75 5.07
CA LEU A 42 -3.96 10.01 6.40
C LEU A 42 -2.90 10.61 7.35
N ASN A 43 -1.62 10.53 7.01
CA ASN A 43 -0.54 11.09 7.82
C ASN A 43 -0.50 12.62 7.77
N GLU A 44 -1.01 13.23 6.70
CA GLU A 44 -0.95 14.68 6.46
C GLU A 44 -2.21 15.43 6.91
N SER A 45 -3.23 14.72 7.41
CA SER A 45 -4.50 15.34 7.76
C SER A 45 -4.49 15.83 9.21
N ASP A 46 -3.79 16.94 9.44
CA ASP A 46 -3.56 17.57 10.75
C ASP A 46 -4.82 18.13 11.45
N ASP A 47 -5.98 18.19 10.78
CA ASP A 47 -7.12 19.02 11.22
C ASP A 47 -8.37 18.28 11.74
N ASP A 48 -8.35 16.94 11.91
CA ASP A 48 -9.51 16.20 12.41
C ASP A 48 -9.26 15.57 13.78
N PHE A 49 -9.84 16.12 14.85
CA PHE A 49 -9.76 15.48 16.18
C PHE A 49 -10.50 14.11 16.24
N ASN A 50 -11.27 13.77 15.20
CA ASN A 50 -11.87 12.46 14.96
C ASN A 50 -11.13 11.65 13.88
N HIS A 51 -9.87 12.00 13.58
CA HIS A 51 -9.16 11.44 12.44
C HIS A 51 -9.13 9.90 12.49
N PRO A 52 -9.56 9.21 11.42
CA PRO A 52 -9.54 7.74 11.36
C PRO A 52 -8.14 7.18 11.66
N TYR A 53 -7.08 7.89 11.28
CA TYR A 53 -5.70 7.55 11.61
C TYR A 53 -5.45 7.41 13.12
N GLY A 54 -5.96 8.33 13.95
CA GLY A 54 -5.73 8.28 15.41
C GLY A 54 -6.31 7.01 16.03
N LYS A 55 -7.48 6.57 15.56
CA LYS A 55 -8.11 5.31 15.99
C LYS A 55 -7.38 4.08 15.45
N LEU A 56 -6.81 4.17 14.25
CA LEU A 56 -5.99 3.10 13.67
C LEU A 56 -4.68 2.93 14.45
N LEU A 57 -4.01 4.03 14.80
CA LEU A 57 -2.80 4.03 15.65
C LEU A 57 -3.08 3.49 17.07
N GLU A 58 -4.26 3.78 17.65
CA GLU A 58 -4.61 3.24 18.97
C GLU A 58 -4.92 1.73 18.94
N LYS A 59 -5.48 1.24 17.83
CA LYS A 59 -5.94 -0.16 17.69
C LYS A 59 -4.82 -1.10 17.21
N HIS A 60 -3.88 -0.60 16.42
CA HIS A 60 -2.80 -1.38 15.81
C HIS A 60 -1.44 -0.80 16.26
N ASP A 61 -0.45 -1.66 16.46
CA ASP A 61 0.90 -1.30 16.93
C ASP A 61 1.72 -0.59 15.81
N PHE A 62 1.15 0.46 15.25
CA PHE A 62 1.76 1.29 14.22
C PHE A 62 2.69 2.31 14.85
N PHE A 63 3.86 2.50 14.26
CA PHE A 63 4.76 3.57 14.66
C PHE A 63 4.26 4.91 14.10
N GLU A 64 4.36 5.98 14.89
CA GLU A 64 4.15 7.34 14.39
C GLU A 64 5.09 7.59 13.20
N GLY A 65 4.52 7.80 12.01
CA GLY A 65 5.27 8.11 10.78
C GLY A 65 5.20 7.04 9.69
N GLU A 66 4.60 5.88 9.95
CA GLU A 66 4.32 4.90 8.88
C GLU A 66 3.25 5.45 7.91
N PRO A 67 3.47 5.47 6.59
CA PRO A 67 2.49 5.98 5.64
C PRO A 67 1.21 5.14 5.67
N VAL A 68 0.08 5.78 5.95
CA VAL A 68 -1.25 5.19 5.95
C VAL A 68 -2.12 5.90 4.91
N TYR A 69 -2.70 5.12 4.02
CA TYR A 69 -3.57 5.59 2.96
C TYR A 69 -4.98 5.06 3.12
N GLU A 70 -5.96 5.94 3.00
CA GLU A 70 -7.36 5.58 2.82
C GLU A 70 -7.64 5.35 1.33
N VAL A 71 -8.27 4.22 1.01
CA VAL A 71 -8.66 3.85 -0.36
C VAL A 71 -10.13 3.43 -0.40
N ASP A 72 -10.76 3.53 -1.56
CA ASP A 72 -12.16 3.13 -1.73
C ASP A 72 -12.39 1.61 -1.58
N ASP A 73 -11.45 0.82 -2.11
CA ASP A 73 -11.51 -0.65 -2.08
C ASP A 73 -10.09 -1.27 -2.14
N ILE A 74 -9.73 -2.03 -1.10
CA ILE A 74 -8.45 -2.75 -1.05
C ILE A 74 -8.36 -3.84 -2.12
N ALA A 75 -9.47 -4.49 -2.47
CA ALA A 75 -9.46 -5.52 -3.52
C ALA A 75 -9.10 -4.90 -4.87
N TYR A 76 -9.64 -3.71 -5.17
CA TYR A 76 -9.29 -2.97 -6.37
C TYR A 76 -7.81 -2.57 -6.40
N LEU A 77 -7.26 -2.12 -5.26
CA LEU A 77 -5.84 -1.78 -5.16
C LEU A 77 -4.93 -3.01 -5.41
N ILE A 78 -5.30 -4.17 -4.87
CA ILE A 78 -4.58 -5.44 -5.09
C ILE A 78 -4.68 -5.87 -6.56
N ASP A 79 -5.85 -5.74 -7.18
CA ASP A 79 -6.03 -6.06 -8.60
C ASP A 79 -5.18 -5.11 -9.48
N TYR A 80 -5.20 -3.82 -9.19
CA TYR A 80 -4.35 -2.82 -9.88
C TYR A 80 -2.86 -3.15 -9.76
N ALA A 81 -2.41 -3.54 -8.56
CA ALA A 81 -1.03 -3.99 -8.34
C ALA A 81 -0.68 -5.21 -9.20
N ASN A 82 -1.58 -6.19 -9.28
CA ASN A 82 -1.39 -7.37 -10.11
C ASN A 82 -1.41 -7.04 -11.60
N ASP A 83 -2.27 -6.12 -12.05
CA ASP A 83 -2.31 -5.68 -13.43
C ASP A 83 -1.01 -4.97 -13.84
N MET A 84 -0.43 -4.16 -12.94
CA MET A 84 0.89 -3.55 -13.13
C MET A 84 2.00 -4.60 -13.24
N ILE A 85 2.00 -5.61 -12.37
CA ILE A 85 3.00 -6.70 -12.41
C ILE A 85 2.87 -7.49 -13.71
N ASN A 86 1.64 -7.77 -14.15
CA ASN A 86 1.38 -8.62 -15.31
C ASN A 86 1.35 -7.84 -16.65
N GLY A 87 1.43 -6.51 -16.63
CA GLY A 87 1.32 -5.69 -17.84
C GLY A 87 -0.06 -5.80 -18.49
N VAL A 88 -1.13 -5.69 -17.68
CA VAL A 88 -2.53 -5.79 -18.12
C VAL A 88 -3.16 -4.41 -18.11
N GLY A 89 -4.06 -4.11 -19.06
CA GLY A 89 -4.74 -2.81 -19.13
C GLY A 89 -3.81 -1.71 -19.66
N ASP A 90 -3.67 -0.62 -18.92
CA ASP A 90 -2.85 0.56 -19.28
C ASP A 90 -1.33 0.33 -19.06
N PHE A 91 -0.97 -0.85 -18.53
CA PHE A 91 0.42 -1.22 -18.30
C PHE A 91 1.00 -1.96 -19.52
N ASP A 92 1.81 -1.27 -20.31
CA ASP A 92 2.34 -1.79 -21.58
C ASP A 92 3.51 -2.78 -21.42
N THR A 93 3.99 -3.04 -20.19
CA THR A 93 5.15 -3.93 -19.96
C THR A 93 5.03 -4.65 -18.61
N PRO A 94 5.04 -6.00 -18.59
CA PRO A 94 5.05 -6.76 -17.35
C PRO A 94 6.34 -6.53 -16.56
N SER A 95 6.22 -6.54 -15.24
CA SER A 95 7.33 -6.45 -14.28
C SER A 95 7.52 -7.78 -13.54
N PRO A 96 8.08 -8.83 -14.20
CA PRO A 96 8.12 -10.19 -13.66
C PRO A 96 9.04 -10.36 -12.43
N GLN A 97 9.91 -9.39 -12.16
CA GLN A 97 10.76 -9.38 -10.96
C GLN A 97 10.04 -8.80 -9.76
N THR A 98 8.91 -8.13 -9.97
CA THR A 98 8.08 -7.55 -8.92
C THR A 98 7.21 -8.62 -8.29
N THR A 99 7.18 -8.61 -6.95
CA THR A 99 6.26 -9.40 -6.15
C THR A 99 5.43 -8.47 -5.28
N LEU A 100 4.12 -8.74 -5.27
CA LEU A 100 3.17 -8.13 -4.35
C LEU A 100 3.09 -8.97 -3.06
N PHE A 101 3.31 -8.33 -1.92
CA PHE A 101 3.07 -8.89 -0.61
C PHE A 101 1.90 -8.17 0.03
N VAL A 102 0.88 -8.93 0.45
CA VAL A 102 -0.29 -8.39 1.15
C VAL A 102 -0.38 -9.09 2.49
N ASN A 103 -0.37 -8.31 3.56
CA ASN A 103 -0.53 -8.82 4.92
C ASN A 103 -1.72 -8.14 5.59
N ASP A 104 -2.74 -8.92 5.94
CA ASP A 104 -3.86 -8.44 6.74
C ASP A 104 -3.41 -8.12 8.17
N LEU A 105 -3.89 -7.00 8.69
CA LEU A 105 -3.52 -6.45 10.00
C LEU A 105 -4.69 -6.40 11.00
N ASP A 106 -5.87 -6.84 10.59
CA ASP A 106 -7.09 -6.95 11.40
C ASP A 106 -7.46 -8.41 11.71
#